data_AF-A0AAE5QCC9-F1
#
_entry.id   AF-A0AAE5QCC9-F1
#
_cell.length_a   1.000
_cell.length_b   1.000
_cell.length_c   1.000
_cell.angle_alpha   90.00
_cell.angle_beta   90.00
_cell.angle_gamma   90.00
#
_symmetry.space_group_name_H-M   'P 1'
#
loop_
_entity.id
_entity.type
_entity.pdbx_description
1 polymer ?
#
loop_
_entity_poly.entity_id
_entity_poly.type
_entity_poly.pdbx_seq_one_letter_code
_entity_poly.pdbx_strand_id
1 'polypeptide(L)'
;MRLKNYILYSIIFLTGVIANAQLESGLLLGLTNATTADINATTDAAKGSLVFNTDTNQVYVFDGTSWNQMWQKTTYTGTFRISGSGTLSVSGIPFQPTSVSFVAYANVEDFNLDSDNGTRNNETGLPNAYGSMKGFARDDNGSITEQVIFNGGSGNSINDISRYASDSHSIGVRYANQNGDKLGLTTATVTAFTSTGFTLNTDNYADGVVVIYEAHR
;
A
#
# COMPACT_ATOMS: atom_id res chain seq x y z
N MET A 1 -23.26 -3.22 -75.84
CA MET A 1 -23.36 -2.05 -74.92
C MET A 1 -23.65 -2.43 -73.46
N ARG A 2 -24.16 -3.63 -73.11
CA ARG A 2 -24.62 -3.94 -71.74
C ARG A 2 -23.53 -4.42 -70.76
N LEU A 3 -22.48 -5.11 -71.21
CA LEU A 3 -21.42 -5.67 -70.35
C LEU A 3 -20.56 -4.60 -69.66
N LYS A 4 -20.31 -3.48 -70.33
CA LYS A 4 -19.49 -2.36 -69.81
C LYS A 4 -20.15 -1.68 -68.61
N ASN A 5 -21.49 -1.62 -68.60
CA ASN A 5 -22.25 -1.03 -67.51
C ASN A 5 -22.22 -1.94 -66.27
N TYR A 6 -22.32 -3.26 -66.44
CA TYR A 6 -22.24 -4.19 -65.30
C TYR A 6 -20.86 -4.21 -64.64
N ILE A 7 -19.77 -4.11 -65.41
CA ILE A 7 -18.42 -4.02 -64.86
C ILE A 7 -18.24 -2.73 -64.06
N LEU A 8 -18.78 -1.61 -64.56
CA LEU A 8 -18.76 -0.33 -63.85
C LEU A 8 -19.54 -0.41 -62.53
N TYR A 9 -20.74 -1.01 -62.54
CA TYR A 9 -21.53 -1.22 -61.32
C TYR A 9 -20.83 -2.15 -60.33
N SER A 10 -20.18 -3.22 -60.79
CA SER A 10 -19.42 -4.13 -59.92
C SER A 10 -18.20 -3.45 -59.29
N ILE A 11 -17.47 -2.60 -60.03
CA ILE A 11 -16.32 -1.84 -59.50
C ILE A 11 -16.78 -0.81 -58.47
N ILE A 12 -17.91 -0.13 -58.71
CA ILE A 12 -18.50 0.81 -57.74
C ILE A 12 -18.95 0.07 -56.47
N PHE A 13 -19.53 -1.13 -56.61
CA PHE A 13 -19.97 -1.94 -55.48
C PHE A 13 -18.80 -2.55 -54.68
N LEU A 14 -17.69 -2.90 -55.34
CA LEU A 14 -16.50 -3.45 -54.68
C LEU A 14 -15.62 -2.39 -53.99
N THR A 15 -15.67 -1.14 -54.47
CA THR A 15 -14.93 -0.01 -53.86
C THR A 15 -15.70 0.67 -52.72
N GLY A 16 -17.02 0.43 -52.61
CA GLY A 16 -17.88 1.04 -51.59
C GLY A 16 -17.83 0.41 -50.20
N VAL A 17 -17.08 -0.69 -49.97
CA VAL A 17 -17.20 -1.50 -48.72
C VAL A 17 -15.91 -1.52 -47.88
N ILE A 18 -14.97 -0.60 -48.09
CA ILE A 18 -13.80 -0.46 -47.20
C ILE A 18 -13.79 0.92 -46.54
N ALA A 19 -14.89 1.25 -45.86
CA ALA A 19 -14.85 2.25 -44.80
C ALA A 19 -14.30 1.56 -43.55
N ASN A 20 -12.98 1.50 -43.41
CA ASN A 20 -12.39 1.26 -42.11
C ASN A 20 -12.81 2.45 -41.24
N ALA A 21 -13.64 2.21 -40.22
CA ALA A 21 -13.85 3.18 -39.16
C ALA A 21 -12.55 3.27 -38.33
N GLN A 22 -11.52 3.90 -38.89
CA GLN A 22 -10.36 4.32 -38.13
C GLN A 22 -10.76 5.57 -37.34
N LEU A 23 -10.55 5.55 -36.03
CA LEU A 23 -10.58 6.77 -35.23
C LEU A 23 -9.60 7.74 -35.87
N GLU A 24 -10.09 8.90 -36.30
CA GLU A 24 -9.23 9.94 -36.86
C GLU A 24 -8.18 10.30 -35.81
N SER A 25 -6.93 10.48 -36.23
CA SER A 25 -5.85 10.90 -35.34
C SER A 25 -6.17 12.28 -34.74
N GLY A 26 -6.78 12.30 -33.56
CA GLY A 26 -7.27 13.52 -32.88
C GLY A 26 -8.76 13.52 -32.58
N LEU A 27 -9.55 12.63 -33.19
CA LEU A 27 -10.96 12.42 -32.85
C LEU A 27 -11.08 11.48 -31.65
N LEU A 28 -10.61 11.98 -30.51
CA LEU A 28 -10.76 11.37 -29.21
C LEU A 28 -11.99 11.98 -28.53
N LEU A 29 -12.70 11.21 -27.68
CA LEU A 29 -13.74 11.77 -26.82
C LEU A 29 -13.10 12.84 -25.92
N GLY A 30 -13.46 14.10 -26.12
CA GLY A 30 -13.04 15.21 -25.27
C GLY A 30 -13.84 15.22 -23.96
N LEU A 31 -13.17 15.61 -22.87
CA LEU A 31 -13.82 15.94 -21.61
C LEU A 31 -13.95 17.46 -21.49
N THR A 32 -14.92 17.91 -20.69
CA THR A 32 -14.99 19.31 -20.27
C THR A 32 -13.73 19.65 -19.48
N ASN A 33 -13.07 20.74 -19.83
CA ASN A 33 -11.87 21.22 -19.13
C ASN A 33 -12.25 22.36 -18.20
N ALA A 34 -11.77 22.32 -16.95
CA ALA A 34 -12.05 23.35 -15.95
C ALA A 34 -10.90 23.45 -14.94
N THR A 35 -10.80 24.58 -14.22
CA THR A 35 -9.89 24.70 -13.07
C THR A 35 -10.48 23.98 -11.86
N THR A 36 -9.66 23.71 -10.83
CA THR A 36 -10.11 23.14 -9.55
C THR A 36 -11.19 24.01 -8.91
N ALA A 37 -11.05 25.33 -9.02
CA ALA A 37 -12.02 26.28 -8.48
C ALA A 37 -13.38 26.17 -9.18
N ASP A 38 -13.39 26.11 -10.51
CA ASP A 38 -14.63 25.98 -11.30
C ASP A 38 -15.32 24.62 -11.08
N ILE A 39 -14.53 23.55 -10.99
CA ILE A 39 -15.03 22.20 -10.70
C ILE A 39 -15.72 22.18 -9.33
N ASN A 40 -15.07 22.71 -8.29
CA ASN A 40 -15.63 22.74 -6.93
C ASN A 40 -16.82 23.70 -6.78
N ALA A 41 -16.95 24.71 -7.65
CA ALA A 41 -18.09 25.61 -7.69
C ALA A 41 -19.34 24.99 -8.36
N THR A 42 -19.20 23.85 -9.05
CA THR A 42 -20.31 23.17 -9.73
C THR A 42 -21.22 22.48 -8.70
N THR A 43 -22.48 22.91 -8.60
CA THR A 43 -23.45 22.41 -7.60
C THR A 43 -24.48 21.42 -8.14
N ASP A 44 -24.59 21.29 -9.47
CA ASP A 44 -25.63 20.52 -10.17
C ASP A 44 -25.08 19.31 -10.94
N ALA A 45 -23.83 18.90 -10.66
CA ALA A 45 -23.22 17.74 -11.29
C ALA A 45 -23.99 16.44 -10.96
N ALA A 46 -24.27 15.65 -11.99
CA ALA A 46 -24.81 14.30 -11.80
C ALA A 46 -23.71 13.34 -11.34
N LYS A 47 -24.04 12.39 -10.45
CA LYS A 47 -23.11 11.32 -10.06
C LYS A 47 -22.59 10.57 -11.30
N GLY A 48 -21.28 10.37 -11.36
CA GLY A 48 -20.60 9.75 -12.51
C GLY A 48 -20.17 10.74 -13.60
N SER A 49 -20.46 12.04 -13.45
CA SER A 49 -19.94 13.07 -14.35
C SER A 49 -18.42 13.08 -14.36
N LEU A 50 -17.84 13.28 -15.55
CA LEU A 50 -16.39 13.34 -15.76
C LEU A 50 -15.97 14.74 -16.21
N VAL A 51 -14.87 15.24 -15.66
CA VAL A 51 -14.27 16.53 -16.02
C VAL A 51 -12.76 16.39 -16.01
N PHE A 52 -12.06 17.10 -16.90
CA PHE A 52 -10.61 17.21 -16.86
C PHE A 52 -10.21 18.47 -16.10
N ASN A 53 -9.52 18.30 -14.98
CA ASN A 53 -8.98 19.39 -14.18
C ASN A 53 -7.66 19.86 -14.79
N THR A 54 -7.64 21.11 -15.23
CA THR A 54 -6.50 21.75 -15.89
C THR A 54 -5.38 22.17 -14.93
N ASP A 55 -5.65 22.33 -13.63
CA ASP A 55 -4.61 22.63 -12.64
C ASP A 55 -3.80 21.37 -12.28
N THR A 56 -4.48 20.22 -12.18
CA THR A 56 -3.83 18.95 -11.78
C THR A 56 -3.56 18.01 -12.95
N ASN A 57 -3.97 18.36 -14.18
CA ASN A 57 -3.86 17.54 -15.39
C ASN A 57 -4.44 16.13 -15.23
N GLN A 58 -5.63 16.01 -14.62
CA GLN A 58 -6.24 14.72 -14.31
C GLN A 58 -7.75 14.73 -14.55
N VAL A 59 -8.30 13.56 -14.85
CA VAL A 59 -9.75 13.37 -14.91
C VAL A 59 -10.30 13.22 -13.50
N TYR A 60 -11.39 13.91 -13.20
CA TYR A 60 -12.16 13.80 -11.98
C TYR A 60 -13.52 13.18 -12.28
N VAL A 61 -14.04 12.43 -11.31
CA VAL A 61 -15.39 11.88 -11.30
C VAL A 61 -16.16 12.44 -10.13
N PHE A 62 -17.41 12.85 -10.36
CA PHE A 62 -18.30 13.28 -9.29
C PHE A 62 -18.97 12.06 -8.63
N ASP A 63 -18.77 11.87 -7.32
CA ASP A 63 -19.33 10.72 -6.59
C ASP A 63 -20.79 10.91 -6.13
N GLY A 64 -21.35 12.10 -6.37
CA GLY A 64 -22.66 12.56 -5.88
C GLY A 64 -22.56 13.62 -4.78
N THR A 65 -21.38 13.80 -4.20
CA THR A 65 -21.07 14.77 -3.13
C THR A 65 -19.84 15.61 -3.46
N SER A 66 -18.79 15.00 -4.00
CA SER A 66 -17.50 15.62 -4.25
C SER A 66 -16.85 15.14 -5.55
N TRP A 67 -15.97 15.98 -6.10
CA TRP A 67 -15.14 15.63 -7.25
C TRP A 67 -13.87 14.93 -6.76
N ASN A 68 -13.62 13.72 -7.25
CA ASN A 68 -12.44 12.91 -6.90
C ASN A 68 -11.63 12.63 -8.15
N GLN A 69 -10.30 12.64 -8.04
CA GLN A 69 -9.43 12.21 -9.14
C GLN A 69 -9.73 10.75 -9.49
N MET A 70 -9.90 10.44 -10.78
CA MET A 70 -10.13 9.08 -11.26
C MET A 70 -8.88 8.20 -11.12
N TRP A 71 -7.70 8.80 -11.23
CA TRP A 71 -6.42 8.12 -11.00
C TRP A 71 -5.82 8.64 -9.70
N GLN A 72 -5.81 7.79 -8.68
CA GLN A 72 -5.14 8.08 -7.41
C GLN A 72 -4.20 6.93 -7.07
N LYS A 73 -3.07 7.28 -6.45
CA LYS A 73 -2.15 6.28 -5.91
C LYS A 73 -2.91 5.51 -4.82
N THR A 74 -3.09 4.21 -5.00
CA THR A 74 -3.79 3.34 -4.04
C THR A 74 -2.83 2.57 -3.15
N THR A 75 -1.51 2.73 -3.35
CA THR A 75 -0.48 2.07 -2.56
C THR A 75 0.55 3.07 -2.05
N TYR A 76 1.09 2.86 -0.86
CA TYR A 76 2.15 3.70 -0.32
C TYR A 76 3.09 2.87 0.55
N THR A 77 4.36 2.79 0.16
CA THR A 77 5.40 2.15 0.95
C THR A 77 6.12 3.20 1.79
N GLY A 78 6.34 2.90 3.06
CA GLY A 78 7.10 3.75 3.96
C GLY A 78 7.80 2.95 5.05
N THR A 79 8.43 3.66 5.97
CA THR A 79 9.10 3.08 7.12
C THR A 79 8.78 3.86 8.39
N PHE A 80 8.90 3.21 9.54
CA PHE A 80 8.94 3.86 10.85
C PHE A 80 9.79 3.02 11.80
N ARG A 81 10.06 3.56 13.00
CA ARG A 81 10.80 2.87 14.05
C ARG A 81 9.93 2.73 15.30
N ILE A 82 9.85 1.52 15.85
CA ILE A 82 9.41 1.31 17.22
C ILE A 82 10.64 1.51 18.12
N SER A 83 10.57 2.48 19.03
CA SER A 83 11.66 2.85 19.95
C SER A 83 11.25 2.81 21.42
N GLY A 84 10.03 2.37 21.71
CA GLY A 84 9.47 2.23 23.04
C GLY A 84 8.01 1.77 22.99
N SER A 85 7.42 1.54 24.16
CA SER A 85 5.99 1.27 24.30
C SER A 85 5.14 2.54 24.12
N GLY A 86 3.86 2.34 23.79
CA GLY A 86 2.85 3.39 23.70
C GLY A 86 2.37 3.66 22.28
N THR A 87 1.65 4.77 22.12
CA THR A 87 1.03 5.15 20.86
C THR A 87 2.05 5.76 19.89
N LEU A 88 2.02 5.31 18.64
CA LEU A 88 2.77 5.89 17.53
C LEU A 88 1.82 6.16 16.36
N SER A 89 1.91 7.37 15.81
CA SER A 89 1.12 7.79 14.64
C SER A 89 2.01 7.81 13.40
N VAL A 90 1.59 7.11 12.36
CA VAL A 90 2.21 7.13 11.03
C VAL A 90 1.35 8.02 10.14
N SER A 91 1.93 9.13 9.66
CA SER A 91 1.25 10.14 8.85
C SER A 91 1.95 10.37 7.51
N GLY A 92 1.36 11.19 6.64
CA GLY A 92 1.95 11.54 5.33
C GLY A 92 1.61 10.57 4.20
N ILE A 93 0.74 9.59 4.46
CA ILE A 93 0.14 8.76 3.42
C ILE A 93 -0.89 9.61 2.67
N PRO A 94 -0.88 9.69 1.33
CA PRO A 94 -1.73 10.60 0.55
C PRO A 94 -3.20 10.13 0.43
N PHE A 95 -3.62 9.20 1.30
CA PHE A 95 -4.96 8.66 1.38
C PHE A 95 -5.18 8.02 2.76
N GLN A 96 -6.43 7.81 3.13
CA GLN A 96 -6.80 6.95 4.26
C GLN A 96 -6.62 5.48 3.85
N PRO A 97 -5.71 4.73 4.49
CA PRO A 97 -5.57 3.31 4.19
C PRO A 97 -6.79 2.52 4.70
N THR A 98 -7.12 1.44 4.01
CA THR A 98 -8.05 0.39 4.46
C THR A 98 -7.30 -0.87 4.87
N SER A 99 -6.02 -1.00 4.48
CA SER A 99 -5.14 -2.04 4.98
C SER A 99 -3.68 -1.60 4.95
N VAL A 100 -2.87 -2.22 5.82
CA VAL A 100 -1.42 -2.05 5.85
C VAL A 100 -0.77 -3.41 6.09
N SER A 101 0.25 -3.73 5.30
CA SER A 101 1.15 -4.87 5.55
C SER A 101 2.46 -4.39 6.15
N PHE A 102 3.07 -5.20 7.01
CA PHE A 102 4.30 -4.89 7.73
C PHE A 102 5.34 -5.99 7.53
N VAL A 103 6.60 -5.58 7.42
CA VAL A 103 7.77 -6.45 7.47
C VAL A 103 8.80 -5.82 8.41
N ALA A 104 9.39 -6.64 9.26
CA ALA A 104 10.49 -6.21 10.13
C ALA A 104 11.44 -7.37 10.41
N TYR A 105 12.65 -7.02 10.82
CA TYR A 105 13.73 -7.95 11.12
C TYR A 105 14.22 -7.69 12.54
N ALA A 106 14.50 -8.76 13.29
CA ALA A 106 15.11 -8.62 14.61
C ALA A 106 16.48 -7.96 14.47
N ASN A 107 16.81 -7.08 15.43
CA ASN A 107 18.09 -6.38 15.54
C ASN A 107 18.45 -5.49 14.33
N VAL A 108 17.42 -4.91 13.69
CA VAL A 108 17.57 -3.79 12.77
C VAL A 108 16.82 -2.62 13.39
N GLU A 109 17.50 -1.88 14.26
CA GLU A 109 16.86 -0.88 15.11
C GLU A 109 16.91 0.51 14.48
N ASP A 110 17.79 0.78 13.52
CA ASP A 110 17.94 2.08 12.87
C ASP A 110 17.77 2.01 11.34
N PHE A 111 17.38 3.13 10.72
CA PHE A 111 17.23 3.25 9.27
C PHE A 111 18.57 3.12 8.54
N ASN A 112 19.65 3.47 9.23
CA ASN A 112 21.02 3.38 8.71
C ASN A 112 21.87 2.61 9.73
N LEU A 113 21.93 1.29 9.58
CA LEU A 113 22.69 0.40 10.45
C LEU A 113 23.59 -0.49 9.58
N ASP A 114 24.91 -0.39 9.79
CA ASP A 114 25.94 -1.20 9.15
C ASP A 114 27.04 -1.51 10.17
N SER A 115 26.67 -2.30 11.17
CA SER A 115 27.56 -2.79 12.22
C SER A 115 27.12 -4.17 12.65
N ASP A 116 28.01 -4.89 13.35
CA ASP A 116 27.57 -6.05 14.11
C ASP A 116 26.68 -5.63 15.29
N ASN A 117 26.29 -6.60 16.11
CA ASN A 117 25.40 -6.37 17.24
C ASN A 117 26.01 -5.51 18.37
N GLY A 118 27.23 -4.99 18.22
CA GLY A 118 27.86 -4.04 19.12
C GLY A 118 28.11 -4.58 20.53
N THR A 119 28.03 -5.89 20.72
CA THR A 119 28.25 -6.54 22.02
C THR A 119 29.52 -7.41 21.99
N ARG A 120 29.46 -8.63 22.54
CA ARG A 120 30.56 -9.58 22.59
C ARG A 120 30.26 -10.78 21.72
N ASN A 121 31.30 -11.53 21.38
CA ASN A 121 31.16 -12.80 20.69
C ASN A 121 30.32 -13.78 21.51
N ASN A 122 29.51 -14.57 20.80
CA ASN A 122 28.64 -15.60 21.36
C ASN A 122 27.60 -15.07 22.37
N GLU A 123 27.07 -13.86 22.18
CA GLU A 123 26.06 -13.29 23.06
C GLU A 123 24.76 -14.11 23.05
N THR A 124 24.19 -14.37 24.23
CA THR A 124 22.99 -15.19 24.41
C THR A 124 21.70 -14.35 24.53
N GLY A 125 21.84 -13.03 24.62
CA GLY A 125 20.77 -12.05 24.77
C GLY A 125 20.12 -11.58 23.47
N LEU A 126 19.27 -10.55 23.59
CA LEU A 126 18.51 -9.92 22.50
C LEU A 126 19.38 -9.57 21.29
N PRO A 127 20.59 -8.96 21.43
CA PRO A 127 21.40 -8.52 20.29
C PRO A 127 21.89 -9.64 19.38
N ASN A 128 21.74 -10.91 19.77
CA ASN A 128 22.09 -12.05 18.94
C ASN A 128 20.89 -12.90 18.51
N ALA A 129 19.66 -12.41 18.74
CA ALA A 129 18.48 -12.95 18.09
C ALA A 129 18.51 -12.59 16.59
N TYR A 130 18.00 -13.47 15.73
CA TYR A 130 17.77 -13.12 14.34
C TYR A 130 16.41 -13.66 13.91
N GLY A 131 15.83 -13.07 12.89
CA GLY A 131 14.54 -13.51 12.37
C GLY A 131 13.80 -12.38 11.70
N SER A 132 12.65 -12.72 11.14
CA SER A 132 11.81 -11.78 10.41
C SER A 132 10.35 -12.03 10.73
N MET A 133 9.56 -10.96 10.71
CA MET A 133 8.12 -11.04 10.75
C MET A 133 7.49 -10.54 9.46
N LYS A 134 6.27 -11.02 9.21
CA LYS A 134 5.32 -10.41 8.30
C LYS A 134 3.97 -10.35 8.99
N GLY A 135 3.31 -9.21 8.92
CA GLY A 135 1.98 -9.03 9.46
C GLY A 135 1.13 -8.07 8.64
N PHE A 136 -0.13 -7.93 9.03
CA PHE A 136 -1.05 -6.97 8.44
C PHE A 136 -2.08 -6.49 9.45
N ALA A 137 -2.68 -5.34 9.13
CA ALA A 137 -3.94 -4.85 9.70
C ALA A 137 -4.87 -4.44 8.55
N ARG A 138 -6.16 -4.74 8.67
CA ARG A 138 -7.19 -4.37 7.68
C ARG A 138 -8.45 -3.89 8.39
N ASP A 139 -9.02 -2.80 7.89
CA ASP A 139 -10.34 -2.32 8.28
C ASP A 139 -11.42 -3.17 7.59
N ASP A 140 -12.16 -3.94 8.39
CA ASP A 140 -13.32 -4.72 8.00
C ASP A 140 -14.59 -4.05 8.54
N ASN A 141 -14.95 -2.90 7.96
CA ASN A 141 -16.15 -2.11 8.28
C ASN A 141 -16.21 -1.63 9.75
N GLY A 142 -15.12 -1.06 10.26
CA GLY A 142 -15.03 -0.50 11.61
C GLY A 142 -14.45 -1.45 12.66
N SER A 143 -14.17 -2.71 12.28
CA SER A 143 -13.33 -3.64 13.04
C SER A 143 -11.96 -3.74 12.38
N ILE A 144 -10.89 -3.83 13.15
CA ILE A 144 -9.56 -4.06 12.61
C ILE A 144 -9.23 -5.55 12.76
N THR A 145 -9.06 -6.23 11.62
CA THR A 145 -8.56 -7.59 11.56
C THR A 145 -7.05 -7.57 11.41
N GLU A 146 -6.34 -8.35 12.22
CA GLU A 146 -4.88 -8.40 12.22
C GLU A 146 -4.35 -9.83 12.18
N GLN A 147 -3.11 -9.97 11.72
CA GLN A 147 -2.31 -11.17 11.91
C GLN A 147 -0.83 -10.79 11.81
N VAL A 148 0.00 -11.44 12.61
CA VAL A 148 1.45 -11.43 12.43
C VAL A 148 2.01 -12.84 12.57
N ILE A 149 3.06 -13.13 11.82
CA ILE A 149 3.88 -14.33 11.94
C ILE A 149 5.35 -13.91 11.96
N PHE A 150 6.12 -14.49 12.88
CA PHE A 150 7.56 -14.36 13.00
C PHE A 150 8.22 -15.73 13.06
N ASN A 151 9.37 -15.84 12.40
CA ASN A 151 10.26 -16.99 12.51
C ASN A 151 11.71 -16.51 12.67
N GLY A 152 12.43 -17.12 13.60
CA GLY A 152 13.78 -16.71 13.96
C GLY A 152 14.48 -17.70 14.87
N GLY A 153 15.60 -17.27 15.46
CA GLY A 153 16.45 -18.06 16.34
C GLY A 153 17.53 -17.19 16.97
N SER A 154 18.68 -17.77 17.27
CA SER A 154 19.85 -17.06 17.79
C SER A 154 21.08 -17.36 16.94
N GLY A 155 21.94 -16.36 16.71
CA GLY A 155 23.19 -16.52 15.98
C GLY A 155 24.15 -17.54 16.61
N ASN A 156 24.00 -17.81 17.92
CA ASN A 156 24.77 -18.84 18.62
C ASN A 156 24.38 -20.27 18.23
N SER A 157 23.10 -20.50 17.91
CA SER A 157 22.60 -21.82 17.56
C SER A 157 21.26 -21.74 16.83
N ILE A 158 21.18 -22.45 15.70
CA ILE A 158 19.99 -22.52 14.84
C ILE A 158 19.21 -23.82 15.06
N ASN A 159 19.76 -24.75 15.86
CA ASN A 159 19.12 -26.06 16.09
C ASN A 159 17.80 -25.98 16.88
N ASP A 160 17.58 -24.90 17.63
CA ASP A 160 16.31 -24.59 18.27
C ASP A 160 15.82 -23.21 17.82
N ILE A 161 14.65 -23.20 17.19
CA ILE A 161 14.10 -22.00 16.54
C ILE A 161 12.97 -21.39 17.35
N SER A 162 12.88 -20.06 17.26
CA SER A 162 11.86 -19.26 17.90
C SER A 162 10.79 -18.84 16.88
N ARG A 163 9.54 -18.92 17.31
CA ARG A 163 8.37 -18.60 16.47
C ARG A 163 7.35 -17.82 17.28
N TYR A 164 6.66 -16.90 16.62
CA TYR A 164 5.55 -16.15 17.18
C TYR A 164 4.47 -15.97 16.12
N ALA A 165 3.21 -16.09 16.52
CA ALA A 165 2.08 -15.75 15.70
C ALA A 165 0.97 -15.20 16.59
N SER A 166 0.21 -14.23 16.10
CA SER A 166 -0.90 -13.62 16.80
C SER A 166 -1.90 -13.04 15.81
N ASP A 167 -3.18 -13.25 16.08
CA ASP A 167 -4.35 -12.71 15.39
C ASP A 167 -4.87 -11.40 16.02
N SER A 168 -4.16 -10.90 17.04
CA SER A 168 -4.49 -9.70 17.83
C SER A 168 -3.39 -8.64 17.76
N HIS A 169 -2.40 -8.84 16.89
CA HIS A 169 -1.31 -7.91 16.62
C HIS A 169 -0.97 -7.92 15.13
N SER A 170 -0.61 -6.77 14.59
CA SER A 170 -0.08 -6.63 13.23
C SER A 170 1.44 -6.66 13.18
N ILE A 171 2.10 -6.47 14.34
CA ILE A 171 3.55 -6.43 14.48
C ILE A 171 3.95 -7.31 15.66
N GLY A 172 4.95 -8.16 15.46
CA GLY A 172 5.45 -9.05 16.50
C GLY A 172 6.83 -9.60 16.15
N VAL A 173 7.85 -9.11 16.85
CA VAL A 173 9.22 -9.61 16.76
C VAL A 173 9.54 -10.33 18.06
N ARG A 174 9.99 -11.59 17.96
CA ARG A 174 10.32 -12.41 19.13
C ARG A 174 11.82 -12.59 19.24
N TYR A 175 12.35 -12.21 20.39
CA TYR A 175 13.76 -12.37 20.74
C TYR A 175 13.94 -13.64 21.56
N ALA A 176 14.92 -14.46 21.19
CA ALA A 176 15.19 -15.72 21.85
C ALA A 176 16.69 -15.97 22.02
N ASN A 177 17.04 -16.79 23.01
CA ASN A 177 18.42 -17.20 23.26
C ASN A 177 18.83 -18.38 22.37
N GLN A 178 20.03 -18.92 22.62
CA GLN A 178 20.61 -20.06 21.88
C GLN A 178 19.84 -21.38 21.99
N ASN A 179 18.90 -21.50 22.93
CA ASN A 179 18.05 -22.68 23.11
C ASN A 179 16.61 -22.40 22.67
N GLY A 180 16.36 -21.34 21.89
CA GLY A 180 15.01 -20.95 21.48
C GLY A 180 14.14 -20.38 22.62
N ASP A 181 14.68 -20.20 23.83
CA ASP A 181 13.93 -19.69 24.97
C ASP A 181 13.58 -18.22 24.75
N LYS A 182 12.36 -17.85 25.12
CA LYS A 182 11.86 -16.47 24.99
C LYS A 182 12.65 -15.51 25.88
N LEU A 183 13.26 -14.50 25.27
CA LEU A 183 13.85 -13.37 26.00
C LEU A 183 12.92 -12.16 26.04
N GLY A 184 12.13 -11.94 24.98
CA GLY A 184 11.25 -10.78 24.89
C GLY A 184 10.40 -10.76 23.62
N LEU A 185 9.48 -9.80 23.57
CA LEU A 185 8.70 -9.47 22.38
C LEU A 185 8.69 -7.96 22.18
N THR A 186 8.75 -7.53 20.94
CA THR A 186 8.27 -6.20 20.54
C THR A 186 7.01 -6.40 19.71
N THR A 187 5.85 -5.99 20.25
CA THR A 187 4.53 -6.18 19.63
C THR A 187 3.80 -4.85 19.47
N ALA A 188 2.98 -4.76 18.43
CA ALA A 188 2.07 -3.63 18.25
C ALA A 188 0.81 -4.04 17.49
N THR A 189 -0.27 -3.31 17.76
CA THR A 189 -1.58 -3.41 17.12
C THR A 189 -1.94 -2.07 16.48
N VAL A 190 -2.54 -2.08 15.29
CA VAL A 190 -3.11 -0.89 14.66
C VAL A 190 -4.43 -0.59 15.35
N THR A 191 -4.55 0.62 15.89
CA THR A 191 -5.74 1.05 16.64
C THR A 191 -6.70 1.87 15.81
N ALA A 192 -6.24 2.51 14.73
CA ALA A 192 -7.07 3.30 13.83
C ALA A 192 -6.42 3.54 12.47
N PHE A 193 -7.23 3.53 11.41
CA PHE A 193 -6.89 4.16 10.13
C PHE A 193 -7.37 5.61 10.13
N THR A 194 -6.51 6.52 9.69
CA THR A 194 -6.73 7.98 9.70
C THR A 194 -6.70 8.53 8.28
N SER A 195 -7.17 9.77 8.08
CA SER A 195 -7.25 10.40 6.75
C SER A 195 -5.95 10.41 5.95
N THR A 196 -4.80 10.35 6.63
CA THR A 196 -3.46 10.42 6.02
C THR A 196 -2.49 9.37 6.57
N GLY A 197 -3.00 8.25 7.08
CA GLY A 197 -2.17 7.19 7.64
C GLY A 197 -2.87 6.32 8.67
N PHE A 198 -2.17 5.93 9.73
CA PHE A 198 -2.71 5.04 10.77
C PHE A 198 -2.05 5.29 12.12
N THR A 199 -2.71 4.86 13.19
CA THR A 199 -2.18 4.87 14.55
C THR A 199 -2.03 3.44 15.04
N LEU A 200 -0.94 3.18 15.76
CA LEU A 200 -0.67 1.90 16.38
C LEU A 200 -0.24 2.07 17.84
N ASN A 201 -0.40 1.01 18.62
CA ASN A 201 0.00 0.95 20.01
C ASN A 201 1.00 -0.20 20.20
N THR A 202 2.21 0.15 20.64
CA THR A 202 3.23 -0.81 21.07
C THR A 202 2.96 -1.20 22.51
N ASP A 203 2.38 -2.39 22.72
CA ASP A 203 1.97 -2.89 24.02
C ASP A 203 3.08 -3.70 24.73
N ASN A 204 4.05 -4.23 23.96
CA ASN A 204 5.26 -4.86 24.49
C ASN A 204 6.49 -4.33 23.75
N TYR A 205 7.57 -4.06 24.49
CA TYR A 205 8.80 -3.51 23.96
C TYR A 205 10.00 -4.19 24.61
N ALA A 206 10.69 -5.04 23.85
CA ALA A 206 11.93 -5.68 24.27
C ALA A 206 13.14 -4.99 23.64
N ASP A 207 13.04 -4.61 22.36
CA ASP A 207 14.07 -3.86 21.65
C ASP A 207 13.47 -2.99 20.53
N GLY A 208 14.28 -2.05 20.05
CA GLY A 208 13.97 -1.23 18.88
C GLY A 208 13.82 -2.08 17.61
N VAL A 209 12.99 -1.61 16.68
CA VAL A 209 12.89 -2.24 15.37
C VAL A 209 12.42 -1.24 14.30
N VAL A 210 13.06 -1.28 13.14
CA VAL A 210 12.59 -0.63 11.93
C VAL A 210 11.56 -1.52 11.24
N VAL A 211 10.43 -0.91 10.91
CA VAL A 211 9.34 -1.57 10.20
C VAL A 211 9.18 -0.93 8.83
N ILE A 212 9.18 -1.76 7.80
CA ILE A 212 8.74 -1.38 6.46
C ILE A 212 7.25 -1.69 6.38
N TYR A 213 6.47 -0.77 5.83
CA TYR A 213 5.05 -0.98 5.62
C TYR A 213 4.62 -0.67 4.20
N GLU A 214 3.55 -1.34 3.76
CA GLU A 214 2.83 -1.04 2.52
C GLU A 214 1.36 -0.79 2.87
N ALA A 215 0.89 0.43 2.66
CA ALA A 215 -0.49 0.84 2.89
C ALA A 215 -1.29 0.78 1.59
N HIS A 216 -2.54 0.34 1.69
CA HIS A 216 -3.48 0.27 0.56
C HIS A 216 -4.77 1.01 0.88
N ARG A 217 -5.35 1.63 -0.15
CA ARG A 217 -6.70 2.20 -0.11
C ARG A 217 -7.75 1.20 -0.52
#